data_AF-A0A8J3VS05-F1
#
_entry.id   AF-A0A8J3VS05-F1
#
_cell.length_a   1.000
_cell.length_b   1.000
_cell.length_c   1.000
_cell.angle_alpha   90.00
_cell.angle_beta   90.00
_cell.angle_gamma   90.00
#
_symmetry.space_group_name_H-M   'P 1'
#
loop_
_entity.id
_entity.type
_entity.pdbx_description
1 polymer ?
#
loop_
_entity_poly.entity_id
_entity_poly.type
_entity_poly.pdbx_seq_one_letter_code
_entity_poly.pdbx_strand_id
1 'polypeptide(L)'
;MGQRYHGSVEDLLTNLESMKSDARDRIVARRQQLAGTRGVLVEEWPTNSVQEIVERELARRRPFIDKENVGTIGHRDTVIWLGLLALAVTRPDDTVVFVTKDKGFLGSKGDLHSDLEADLAQHGVQASRVKAMPDLFSVINVLRTQVEADQRRATAHAAIRQALHEYNKELMALQWGWEFDLRDGGLARPDIDADLPPEMETVTVSFIESEFDVAVEPSVAENDKPLRCTYKVDISFDGVMTKSEWYGNDYSRLELWDSDLNDQYVSVEAYRVLELIAEVTYDPAVEEAHVDHIVGSHVVSDSY
;
A
#
# COMPACT_ATOMS: atom_id res chain seq x y z
N MET A 1 2.55 70.41 18.39
CA MET A 1 2.80 69.13 19.09
C MET A 1 3.61 68.25 18.17
N GLY A 2 4.92 68.15 18.40
CA GLY A 2 5.81 67.26 17.66
C GLY A 2 6.86 66.74 18.63
N GLN A 3 6.62 65.59 19.25
CA GLN A 3 7.64 64.91 20.05
C GLN A 3 8.69 64.37 19.09
N ARG A 4 9.85 65.04 19.04
CA ARG A 4 11.06 64.49 18.41
C ARG A 4 11.59 63.40 19.33
N TYR A 5 11.63 62.16 18.84
CA TYR A 5 12.39 61.09 19.47
C TYR A 5 13.87 61.53 19.60
N HIS A 6 14.35 61.65 20.84
CA HIS A 6 15.78 61.77 21.19
C HIS A 6 16.26 60.39 21.67
N GLY A 7 16.24 59.39 20.79
CA GLY A 7 16.97 58.14 21.05
C GLY A 7 18.42 58.34 20.62
N SER A 8 19.38 58.10 21.52
CA SER A 8 20.79 58.06 21.15
C SER A 8 21.01 56.94 20.13
N VAL A 9 21.96 57.10 19.21
CA VAL A 9 22.38 56.02 18.30
C VAL A 9 22.79 54.77 19.09
N GLU A 10 23.30 54.93 20.31
CA GLU A 10 23.63 53.83 21.22
C GLU A 10 22.39 53.07 21.72
N ASP A 11 21.27 53.74 21.97
CA ASP A 11 20.03 53.09 22.37
C ASP A 11 19.46 52.24 21.23
N LEU A 12 19.58 52.73 19.99
CA LEU A 12 19.18 51.98 18.80
C LEU A 12 20.05 50.75 18.57
N LEU A 13 21.37 50.87 18.73
CA LEU A 13 22.30 49.73 18.60
C LEU A 13 22.06 48.68 19.68
N THR A 14 21.87 49.09 20.93
CA THR A 14 21.59 48.19 22.06
C THR A 14 20.28 47.43 21.85
N ASN A 15 19.23 48.12 21.41
CA ASN A 15 17.96 47.46 21.08
C ASN A 15 18.11 46.47 19.92
N LEU A 16 18.92 46.80 18.91
CA LEU A 16 19.13 45.93 17.74
C LEU A 16 19.95 44.68 18.09
N GLU A 17 20.90 44.79 19.01
CA GLU A 17 21.64 43.65 19.57
C GLU A 17 20.74 42.75 20.43
N SER A 18 19.91 43.34 21.29
CA SER A 18 18.92 42.59 22.09
C SER A 18 17.94 41.83 21.18
N MET A 19 17.38 42.48 20.15
CA MET A 19 16.49 41.83 19.19
C MET A 19 17.18 40.68 18.43
N LYS A 20 18.46 40.82 18.08
CA LYS A 20 19.24 39.75 17.43
C LYS A 20 19.46 38.56 18.37
N SER A 21 19.79 38.83 19.64
CA SER A 21 19.96 37.79 20.65
C SER A 21 18.65 37.03 20.86
N ASP A 22 17.54 37.74 21.08
CA ASP A 22 16.22 37.14 21.26
C ASP A 22 15.81 36.28 20.07
N ALA A 23 16.04 36.75 18.84
CA ALA A 23 15.75 35.99 17.64
C ALA A 23 16.59 34.70 17.55
N ARG A 24 17.87 34.78 17.91
CA ARG A 24 18.77 33.62 17.95
C ARG A 24 18.31 32.60 18.99
N ASP A 25 17.97 33.05 20.18
CA ASP A 25 17.54 32.18 21.27
C ASP A 25 16.22 31.47 20.93
N ARG A 26 15.27 32.18 20.31
CA ARG A 26 14.02 31.56 19.81
C ARG A 26 14.30 30.49 18.76
N ILE A 27 15.24 30.71 17.84
CA ILE A 27 15.61 29.71 16.81
C ILE A 27 16.25 28.48 17.46
N VAL A 28 17.15 28.67 18.42
CA VAL A 28 17.81 27.58 19.15
C VAL A 28 16.79 26.75 19.93
N ALA A 29 15.92 27.41 20.70
CA ALA A 29 14.85 26.76 21.45
C ALA A 29 13.91 25.97 20.53
N ARG A 30 13.52 26.55 19.39
CA ARG A 30 12.67 25.87 18.41
C ARG A 30 13.36 24.64 17.78
N ARG A 31 14.65 24.71 17.48
CA ARG A 31 15.42 23.56 16.97
C ARG A 31 15.49 22.43 17.99
N GLN A 32 15.75 22.75 19.26
CA GLN A 32 15.77 21.75 20.34
C GLN A 32 14.40 21.09 20.51
N GLN A 33 13.33 21.88 20.46
CA GLN A 33 11.96 21.35 20.51
C GLN A 33 11.67 20.39 19.33
N LEU A 34 12.09 20.76 18.11
CA LEU A 34 11.90 19.91 16.93
C LEU A 34 12.71 18.61 17.05
N ALA A 35 13.96 18.68 17.49
CA ALA A 35 14.80 17.50 17.68
C ALA A 35 14.26 16.54 18.75
N GLY A 36 13.50 17.04 19.74
CA GLY A 36 12.82 16.22 20.73
C GLY A 36 11.48 15.61 20.26
N THR A 37 11.03 15.93 19.04
CA THR A 37 9.74 15.44 18.53
C THR A 37 9.92 14.04 17.92
N ARG A 38 9.08 13.09 18.32
CA ARG A 38 9.10 11.72 17.77
C ARG A 38 8.93 11.77 16.25
N GLY A 39 9.80 11.07 15.53
CA GLY A 39 9.78 11.01 14.07
C GLY A 39 10.52 12.15 13.37
N VAL A 40 11.06 13.13 14.12
CA VAL A 40 12.00 14.12 13.57
C VAL A 40 13.41 13.63 13.84
N LEU A 41 14.14 13.35 12.76
CA LEU A 41 15.55 12.99 12.82
C LEU A 41 16.38 14.15 12.28
N VAL A 42 17.48 14.45 12.97
CA VAL A 42 18.47 15.40 12.49
C VAL A 42 19.58 14.59 11.84
N GLU A 43 19.67 14.68 10.52
CA GLU A 43 20.74 14.03 9.77
C GLU A 43 22.10 14.66 10.10
N GLU A 44 23.13 13.83 10.06
CA GLU A 44 24.51 14.29 10.23
C GLU A 44 24.89 15.25 9.10
N TRP A 45 25.83 16.16 9.39
CA TRP A 45 26.40 16.99 8.34
C TRP A 45 27.09 16.11 7.29
N PRO A 46 26.99 16.45 6.00
CA PRO A 46 27.72 15.73 4.97
C PRO A 46 29.23 15.75 5.27
N THR A 47 29.86 14.59 5.13
CA THR A 47 31.28 14.36 5.46
C THR A 47 32.22 14.61 4.28
N ASN A 48 31.72 15.23 3.21
CA ASN A 48 32.51 15.56 2.02
C ASN A 48 33.77 16.34 2.38
N SER A 49 34.88 15.96 1.77
CA SER A 49 36.15 16.63 2.01
C SER A 49 36.10 18.08 1.52
N VAL A 50 36.87 18.97 2.17
CA VAL A 50 37.05 20.35 1.66
C VAL A 50 37.57 20.34 0.23
N GLN A 51 38.41 19.35 -0.11
CA GLN A 51 38.93 19.14 -1.45
C GLN A 51 37.79 18.92 -2.47
N GLU A 52 36.82 18.04 -2.19
CA GLU A 52 35.67 17.82 -3.09
C GLU A 52 34.85 19.09 -3.33
N ILE A 53 34.64 19.89 -2.29
CA ILE A 53 33.90 21.16 -2.40
C ILE A 53 34.67 22.14 -3.29
N VAL A 54 35.98 22.26 -3.08
CA VAL A 54 36.85 23.13 -3.89
C VAL A 54 36.95 22.66 -5.33
N GLU A 55 37.08 21.36 -5.58
CA GLU A 55 37.11 20.80 -6.93
C GLU A 55 35.80 21.07 -7.67
N ARG A 56 34.66 20.95 -6.98
CA ARG A 56 33.34 21.29 -7.52
C ARG A 56 33.24 22.78 -7.88
N GLU A 57 33.75 23.65 -7.01
CA GLU A 57 33.78 25.11 -7.22
C GLU A 57 34.65 25.47 -8.43
N LEU A 58 35.88 24.94 -8.51
CA LEU A 58 36.81 25.18 -9.62
C LEU A 58 36.25 24.67 -10.95
N ALA A 59 35.49 23.57 -10.92
CA ALA A 59 34.77 23.04 -12.07
C ALA A 59 33.51 23.85 -12.44
N ARG A 60 33.16 24.90 -11.69
CA ARG A 60 31.96 25.73 -11.87
C ARG A 60 30.67 24.92 -11.94
N ARG A 61 30.62 23.80 -11.20
CA ARG A 61 29.41 22.97 -11.11
C ARG A 61 28.42 23.62 -10.15
N ARG A 62 27.13 23.59 -10.49
CA ARG A 62 26.06 24.01 -9.58
C ARG A 62 26.21 23.33 -8.20
N PRO A 63 25.85 23.97 -7.09
CA PRO A 63 25.17 25.26 -6.99
C PRO A 63 26.13 26.46 -7.00
N PHE A 64 27.42 26.27 -7.34
CA PHE A 64 28.34 27.39 -7.49
C PHE A 64 27.96 28.26 -8.71
N ILE A 65 27.93 29.57 -8.49
CA ILE A 65 27.60 30.58 -9.51
C ILE A 65 28.64 31.68 -9.44
N ASP A 66 29.20 32.06 -10.60
CA ASP A 66 30.06 33.22 -10.71
C ASP A 66 29.23 34.50 -10.63
N LYS A 67 29.57 35.37 -9.68
CA LYS A 67 28.94 36.68 -9.50
C LYS A 67 29.96 37.77 -9.75
N GLU A 68 29.61 38.69 -10.64
CA GLU A 68 30.44 39.83 -10.99
C GLU A 68 30.84 40.61 -9.72
N ASN A 69 32.13 40.90 -9.59
CA ASN A 69 32.76 41.62 -8.46
C ASN A 69 32.73 40.93 -7.07
N VAL A 70 32.16 39.72 -6.97
CA VAL A 70 32.10 38.97 -5.69
C VAL A 70 32.87 37.64 -5.77
N GLY A 71 33.10 37.13 -6.99
CA GLY A 71 33.66 35.80 -7.20
C GLY A 71 32.56 34.74 -7.21
N THR A 72 32.89 33.52 -6.83
CA THR A 72 31.95 32.40 -6.84
C THR A 72 31.15 32.34 -5.53
N ILE A 73 29.84 32.18 -5.63
CA ILE A 73 28.92 31.99 -4.49
C ILE A 73 28.31 30.59 -4.54
N GLY A 74 27.90 30.03 -3.40
CA GLY A 74 27.19 28.73 -3.37
C GLY A 74 27.69 27.71 -2.35
N HIS A 75 28.62 28.08 -1.46
CA HIS A 75 29.17 27.14 -0.47
C HIS A 75 28.09 26.50 0.42
N ARG A 76 27.21 27.32 1.05
CA ARG A 76 26.08 26.83 1.85
C ARG A 76 25.19 25.89 1.04
N ASP A 77 24.88 26.29 -0.18
CA ASP A 77 23.96 25.55 -1.03
C ASP A 77 24.60 24.23 -1.48
N THR A 78 25.94 24.19 -1.62
CA THR A 78 26.70 22.96 -1.90
C THR A 78 26.60 21.97 -0.74
N VAL A 79 26.66 22.44 0.51
CA VAL A 79 26.45 21.58 1.68
C VAL A 79 25.04 20.98 1.67
N ILE A 80 24.01 21.77 1.37
CA ILE A 80 22.62 21.28 1.25
C ILE A 80 22.50 20.28 0.10
N TRP A 81 23.11 20.58 -1.04
CA TRP A 81 23.11 19.72 -2.23
C TRP A 81 23.71 18.35 -1.96
N LEU A 82 24.92 18.33 -1.39
CA LEU A 82 25.63 17.08 -1.07
C LEU A 82 24.92 16.31 0.04
N GLY A 83 24.34 16.99 1.04
CA GLY A 83 23.51 16.37 2.06
C GLY A 83 22.27 15.68 1.48
N LEU A 84 21.60 16.30 0.51
CA LEU A 84 20.46 15.71 -0.19
C LEU A 84 20.86 14.44 -0.97
N LEU A 85 21.99 14.49 -1.67
CA LEU A 85 22.52 13.31 -2.39
C LEU A 85 22.83 12.17 -1.41
N ALA A 86 23.54 12.48 -0.33
CA ALA A 86 23.91 11.49 0.69
C ALA A 86 22.66 10.84 1.33
N LEU A 87 21.63 11.64 1.65
CA LEU A 87 20.36 11.14 2.18
C LEU A 87 19.67 10.19 1.20
N ALA A 88 19.59 10.56 -0.08
CA ALA A 88 18.92 9.76 -1.10
C ALA A 88 19.65 8.42 -1.39
N VAL A 89 20.98 8.41 -1.26
CA VAL A 89 21.82 7.21 -1.40
C VAL A 89 21.70 6.30 -0.18
N THR A 90 21.74 6.85 1.03
CA THR A 90 21.71 6.07 2.28
C THR A 90 20.33 5.49 2.60
N ARG A 91 19.27 6.05 2.00
CA ARG A 91 17.88 5.60 2.16
C ARG A 91 17.31 5.15 0.82
N PRO A 92 17.71 4.01 0.24
CA PRO A 92 17.34 3.63 -1.13
C PRO A 92 15.85 3.29 -1.32
N ASP A 93 15.13 2.97 -0.26
CA ASP A 93 13.71 2.58 -0.34
C ASP A 93 12.75 3.75 -0.07
N ASP A 94 13.26 4.87 0.44
CA ASP A 94 12.43 6.01 0.84
C ASP A 94 12.19 6.99 -0.33
N THR A 95 11.07 7.72 -0.29
CA THR A 95 10.91 8.92 -1.14
C THR A 95 11.42 10.13 -0.37
N VAL A 96 12.29 10.93 -0.99
CA VAL A 96 12.84 12.14 -0.38
C VAL A 96 12.04 13.35 -0.84
N VAL A 97 11.51 14.13 0.11
CA VAL A 97 10.83 15.39 -0.19
C VAL A 97 11.76 16.55 0.17
N PHE A 98 12.23 17.28 -0.85
CA PHE A 98 13.12 18.41 -0.67
C PHE A 98 12.33 19.71 -0.65
N VAL A 99 12.26 20.34 0.53
CA VAL A 99 11.47 21.55 0.75
C VAL A 99 12.30 22.80 0.46
N THR A 100 12.07 23.46 -0.68
CA THR A 100 12.79 24.67 -1.07
C THR A 100 12.00 25.54 -2.05
N LYS A 101 12.23 26.86 -2.00
CA LYS A 101 11.81 27.82 -3.05
C LYS A 101 12.99 28.34 -3.85
N ASP A 102 14.20 27.89 -3.53
CA ASP A 102 15.44 28.44 -4.06
C ASP A 102 15.68 27.95 -5.50
N LYS A 103 15.76 28.91 -6.43
CA LYS A 103 15.98 28.66 -7.86
C LYS A 103 17.36 28.07 -8.15
N GLY A 104 18.29 28.09 -7.21
CA GLY A 104 19.57 27.39 -7.32
C GLY A 104 19.42 25.86 -7.38
N PHE A 105 18.32 25.31 -6.87
CA PHE A 105 18.05 23.88 -6.83
C PHE A 105 16.90 23.44 -7.75
N LEU A 106 16.16 24.40 -8.31
CA LEU A 106 14.94 24.14 -9.06
C LEU A 106 15.11 24.53 -10.53
N GLY A 107 14.54 23.72 -11.42
CA GLY A 107 14.37 24.03 -12.83
C GLY A 107 13.30 25.10 -13.07
N SER A 108 13.08 25.42 -14.35
CA SER A 108 12.12 26.44 -14.79
C SER A 108 10.67 26.11 -14.42
N LYS A 109 10.33 24.82 -14.32
CA LYS A 109 8.99 24.31 -14.00
C LYS A 109 8.75 24.10 -12.49
N GLY A 110 9.76 24.32 -11.65
CA GLY A 110 9.68 24.05 -10.21
C GLY A 110 10.09 22.63 -9.82
N ASP A 111 10.39 21.78 -10.79
CA ASP A 111 11.04 20.47 -10.58
C ASP A 111 12.51 20.66 -10.16
N LEU A 112 13.21 19.56 -9.86
CA LEU A 112 14.63 19.62 -9.55
C LEU A 112 15.44 20.18 -10.74
N HIS A 113 16.53 20.87 -10.42
CA HIS A 113 17.46 21.36 -11.45
C HIS A 113 18.13 20.17 -12.15
N SER A 114 18.32 20.25 -13.48
CA SER A 114 18.90 19.16 -14.29
C SER A 114 20.27 18.71 -13.80
N ASP A 115 21.10 19.62 -13.32
CA ASP A 115 22.41 19.29 -12.75
C ASP A 115 22.30 18.46 -11.46
N LEU A 116 21.24 18.68 -10.66
CA LEU A 116 20.98 17.88 -9.45
C LEU A 116 20.45 16.50 -9.83
N GLU A 117 19.60 16.41 -10.86
CA GLU A 117 19.14 15.14 -11.40
C GLU A 117 20.30 14.31 -11.99
N ALA A 118 21.24 14.97 -12.69
CA ALA A 118 22.44 14.33 -13.21
C ALA A 118 23.34 13.80 -12.09
N ASP A 119 23.51 14.57 -11.00
CA ASP A 119 24.26 14.13 -9.83
C ASP A 119 23.57 12.94 -9.13
N LEU A 120 22.23 12.95 -9.00
CA LEU A 120 21.46 11.83 -8.46
C LEU A 120 21.67 10.56 -9.31
N ALA A 121 21.57 10.70 -10.64
CA ALA A 121 21.77 9.59 -11.57
C ALA A 121 23.20 9.03 -11.51
N GLN A 122 24.21 9.90 -11.34
CA GLN A 122 25.61 9.48 -11.16
C GLN A 122 25.80 8.59 -9.92
N HIS A 123 24.96 8.76 -8.90
CA HIS A 123 24.95 7.95 -7.67
C HIS A 123 23.93 6.80 -7.71
N GLY A 124 23.35 6.49 -8.87
CA GLY A 124 22.37 5.42 -9.03
C GLY A 124 20.99 5.72 -8.44
N VAL A 125 20.71 6.98 -8.09
CA VAL A 125 19.42 7.40 -7.55
C VAL A 125 18.52 7.87 -8.69
N GLN A 126 17.31 7.29 -8.76
CA GLN A 126 16.28 7.75 -9.71
C GLN A 126 15.76 9.13 -9.29
N ALA A 127 15.77 10.10 -10.22
CA ALA A 127 15.31 11.47 -9.94
C ALA A 127 13.85 11.53 -9.44
N SER A 128 12.99 10.61 -9.89
CA SER A 128 11.58 10.49 -9.46
C SER A 128 11.39 10.26 -7.96
N ARG A 129 12.42 9.76 -7.27
CA ARG A 129 12.41 9.55 -5.81
C ARG A 129 12.62 10.83 -5.02
N VAL A 130 13.15 11.89 -5.64
CA VAL A 130 13.38 13.17 -4.97
C VAL A 130 12.37 14.19 -5.49
N LYS A 131 11.46 14.63 -4.63
CA LYS A 131 10.38 15.56 -4.98
C LYS A 131 10.64 16.93 -4.38
N ALA A 132 10.78 17.94 -5.22
CA ALA A 132 10.85 19.32 -4.77
C ALA A 132 9.46 19.83 -4.36
N MET A 133 9.37 20.47 -3.20
CA MET A 133 8.14 21.14 -2.75
C MET A 133 8.46 22.54 -2.22
N PRO A 134 7.60 23.53 -2.46
CA PRO A 134 7.89 24.92 -2.10
C PRO A 134 7.89 25.16 -0.59
N ASP A 135 7.06 24.45 0.16
CA ASP A 135 6.90 24.65 1.60
C ASP A 135 6.29 23.43 2.29
N LEU A 136 6.38 23.41 3.62
CA LEU A 136 5.82 22.36 4.46
C LEU A 136 4.30 22.23 4.32
N PHE A 137 3.59 23.31 3.99
CA PHE A 137 2.15 23.25 3.77
C PHE A 137 1.81 22.37 2.56
N SER A 138 2.59 22.49 1.48
CA SER A 138 2.47 21.62 0.31
C SER A 138 2.73 20.15 0.66
N VAL A 139 3.75 19.88 1.49
CA VAL A 139 4.05 18.54 1.99
C VAL A 139 2.87 17.97 2.78
N ILE A 140 2.33 18.73 3.73
CA ILE A 140 1.20 18.31 4.57
C ILE A 140 -0.02 17.97 3.72
N ASN A 141 -0.32 18.76 2.69
CA ASN A 141 -1.46 18.48 1.81
C ASN A 141 -1.29 17.18 1.04
N VAL A 142 -0.10 16.93 0.48
CA VAL A 142 0.18 15.67 -0.22
C VAL A 142 0.06 14.47 0.72
N LEU A 143 0.67 14.56 1.91
CA LEU A 143 0.58 13.49 2.92
C LEU A 143 -0.86 13.24 3.36
N ARG A 144 -1.65 14.30 3.58
CA ARG A 144 -3.07 14.17 3.94
C ARG A 144 -3.86 13.45 2.86
N THR A 145 -3.70 13.85 1.60
CA THR A 145 -4.39 13.20 0.48
C THR A 145 -3.99 11.73 0.34
N GLN A 146 -2.72 11.40 0.61
CA GLN A 146 -2.27 10.01 0.64
C GLN A 146 -2.92 9.23 1.78
N VAL A 147 -2.91 9.76 3.00
CA VAL A 147 -3.57 9.14 4.16
C VAL A 147 -5.07 8.95 3.92
N GLU A 148 -5.76 9.94 3.35
CA GLU A 148 -7.18 9.83 3.00
C GLU A 148 -7.43 8.78 1.89
N ALA A 149 -6.52 8.64 0.94
CA ALA A 149 -6.62 7.60 -0.09
C ALA A 149 -6.36 6.20 0.49
N ASP A 150 -5.37 6.07 1.35
CA ASP A 150 -5.01 4.80 2.00
C ASP A 150 -6.10 4.36 2.98
N GLN A 151 -6.68 5.30 3.73
CA GLN A 151 -7.82 5.02 4.60
C GLN A 151 -9.03 4.55 3.80
N ARG A 152 -9.37 5.21 2.68
CA ARG A 152 -10.46 4.77 1.80
C ARG A 152 -10.22 3.38 1.23
N ARG A 153 -8.99 3.06 0.81
CA ARG A 153 -8.63 1.72 0.35
C ARG A 153 -8.80 0.68 1.45
N ALA A 154 -8.34 0.98 2.67
CA ALA A 154 -8.47 0.08 3.80
C ALA A 154 -9.95 -0.19 4.14
N THR A 155 -10.79 0.86 4.14
CA THR A 155 -12.24 0.71 4.34
C THR A 155 -12.88 -0.14 3.25
N ALA A 156 -12.58 0.13 1.97
CA ALA A 156 -13.10 -0.65 0.85
C ALA A 156 -12.71 -2.13 0.94
N HIS A 157 -11.44 -2.43 1.25
CA HIS A 157 -10.98 -3.80 1.44
C HIS A 157 -11.69 -4.51 2.61
N ALA A 158 -11.95 -3.79 3.71
CA ALA A 158 -12.69 -4.35 4.84
C ALA A 158 -14.15 -4.67 4.47
N ALA A 159 -14.83 -3.77 3.75
CA ALA A 159 -16.19 -3.98 3.28
C ALA A 159 -16.29 -5.17 2.31
N ILE A 160 -15.39 -5.25 1.33
CA ILE A 160 -15.31 -6.39 0.38
C ILE A 160 -15.10 -7.70 1.13
N ARG A 161 -14.18 -7.74 2.09
CA ARG A 161 -13.93 -8.94 2.90
C ARG A 161 -15.17 -9.37 3.68
N GLN A 162 -15.89 -8.41 4.27
CA GLN A 162 -17.12 -8.70 4.98
C GLN A 162 -18.21 -9.25 4.04
N ALA A 163 -18.40 -8.65 2.86
CA ALA A 163 -19.36 -9.12 1.88
C ALA A 163 -19.07 -10.55 1.41
N LEU A 164 -17.80 -10.89 1.14
CA LEU A 164 -17.38 -12.25 0.80
C LEU A 164 -17.65 -13.24 1.93
N HIS A 165 -17.39 -12.84 3.19
CA HIS A 165 -17.70 -13.66 4.35
C HIS A 165 -19.21 -13.91 4.51
N GLU A 166 -20.03 -12.89 4.27
CA GLU A 166 -21.49 -13.00 4.34
C GLU A 166 -22.03 -13.90 3.23
N TYR A 167 -21.44 -13.82 2.03
CA TYR A 167 -21.78 -14.65 0.87
C TYR A 167 -21.49 -16.15 1.09
N ASN A 168 -20.61 -16.51 2.02
CA ASN A 168 -20.41 -17.92 2.37
C ASN A 168 -21.71 -18.61 2.83
N LYS A 169 -22.66 -17.87 3.40
CA LYS A 169 -23.97 -18.43 3.74
C LYS A 169 -24.76 -18.86 2.50
N GLU A 170 -24.59 -18.14 1.39
CA GLU A 170 -25.20 -18.49 0.10
C GLU A 170 -24.49 -19.71 -0.51
N LEU A 171 -23.16 -19.81 -0.36
CA LEU A 171 -22.40 -20.99 -0.78
C LEU A 171 -22.92 -22.28 -0.14
N MET A 172 -23.36 -22.23 1.13
CA MET A 172 -23.94 -23.41 1.79
C MET A 172 -25.27 -23.89 1.16
N ALA A 173 -25.95 -23.03 0.41
CA ALA A 173 -27.23 -23.34 -0.23
C ALA A 173 -27.09 -23.78 -1.70
N LEU A 174 -25.88 -23.73 -2.27
CA LEU A 174 -25.61 -24.15 -3.65
C LEU A 174 -25.64 -25.66 -3.82
N GLN A 175 -25.84 -26.10 -5.07
CA GLN A 175 -25.71 -27.51 -5.44
C GLN A 175 -24.23 -27.85 -5.71
N TRP A 176 -23.61 -28.60 -4.80
CA TRP A 176 -22.20 -29.02 -4.90
C TRP A 176 -22.01 -30.43 -5.46
N GLY A 177 -23.04 -31.28 -5.36
CA GLY A 177 -23.04 -32.64 -5.87
C GLY A 177 -23.67 -32.77 -7.24
N TRP A 178 -23.41 -33.91 -7.88
CA TRP A 178 -24.11 -34.29 -9.10
C TRP A 178 -25.53 -34.75 -8.74
N GLU A 179 -26.55 -34.16 -9.37
CA GLU A 179 -27.94 -34.55 -9.15
C GLU A 179 -28.55 -35.09 -10.43
N PHE A 180 -29.40 -36.11 -10.33
CA PHE A 180 -30.09 -36.65 -11.50
C PHE A 180 -31.30 -35.77 -11.87
N ASP A 181 -31.24 -35.10 -13.01
CA ASP A 181 -32.37 -34.34 -13.53
C ASP A 181 -33.25 -35.22 -14.44
N LEU A 182 -34.43 -35.56 -13.93
CA LEU A 182 -35.46 -36.32 -14.65
C LEU A 182 -35.95 -35.65 -15.95
N ARG A 183 -35.79 -34.32 -16.09
CA ARG A 183 -36.23 -33.57 -17.28
C ARG A 183 -35.22 -33.64 -18.42
N ASP A 184 -33.94 -33.57 -18.09
CA ASP A 184 -32.84 -33.65 -19.06
C ASP A 184 -32.31 -35.08 -19.27
N GLY A 185 -32.74 -36.03 -18.44
CA GLY A 185 -32.41 -37.46 -18.57
C GLY A 185 -30.94 -37.77 -18.28
N GLY A 186 -30.26 -36.90 -17.52
CA GLY A 186 -28.83 -36.98 -17.23
C GLY A 186 -28.46 -36.36 -15.88
N LEU A 187 -27.17 -36.42 -15.55
CA LEU A 187 -26.62 -35.81 -14.35
C LEU A 187 -26.46 -34.30 -14.58
N ALA A 188 -27.14 -33.50 -13.77
CA ALA A 188 -26.92 -32.07 -13.65
C ALA A 188 -25.56 -31.82 -12.99
N ARG A 189 -24.80 -30.88 -13.56
CA ARG A 189 -23.51 -30.46 -13.02
C ARG A 189 -23.72 -29.59 -11.78
N PRO A 190 -22.78 -29.61 -10.82
CA PRO A 190 -22.82 -28.70 -9.70
C PRO A 190 -22.69 -27.24 -10.15
N ASP A 191 -23.21 -26.32 -9.35
CA ASP A 191 -23.11 -24.87 -9.58
C ASP A 191 -21.64 -24.43 -9.56
N ILE A 192 -20.85 -25.05 -8.68
CA ILE A 192 -19.42 -24.82 -8.52
C ILE A 192 -18.72 -26.18 -8.48
N ASP A 193 -17.71 -26.35 -9.33
CA ASP A 193 -16.91 -27.57 -9.34
C ASP A 193 -15.90 -27.54 -8.19
N ALA A 194 -16.02 -28.53 -7.30
CA ALA A 194 -15.14 -28.76 -6.15
C ALA A 194 -14.35 -30.08 -6.26
N ASP A 195 -14.29 -30.70 -7.46
CA ASP A 195 -13.66 -32.02 -7.69
C ASP A 195 -14.20 -33.08 -6.72
N LEU A 196 -15.52 -33.12 -6.57
CA LEU A 196 -16.22 -34.14 -5.79
C LEU A 196 -16.63 -35.32 -6.70
N PRO A 197 -16.49 -36.57 -6.22
CA PRO A 197 -16.89 -37.74 -7.00
C PRO A 197 -18.39 -37.72 -7.35
N PRO A 198 -18.78 -38.07 -8.58
CA PRO A 198 -20.18 -38.11 -9.00
C PRO A 198 -21.01 -39.18 -8.27
N GLU A 199 -20.37 -40.17 -7.65
CA GLU A 199 -20.98 -41.20 -6.84
C GLU A 199 -21.38 -40.72 -5.43
N MET A 200 -20.95 -39.51 -5.03
CA MET A 200 -21.33 -38.90 -3.76
C MET A 200 -22.71 -38.25 -3.88
N GLU A 201 -23.69 -38.83 -3.18
CA GLU A 201 -25.08 -38.40 -3.18
C GLU A 201 -25.38 -37.48 -1.99
N THR A 202 -26.40 -36.63 -2.14
CA THR A 202 -26.88 -35.71 -1.09
C THR A 202 -25.78 -34.83 -0.48
N VAL A 203 -24.88 -34.33 -1.34
CA VAL A 203 -23.78 -33.46 -0.90
C VAL A 203 -24.34 -32.19 -0.24
N THR A 204 -23.93 -31.97 1.00
CA THR A 204 -24.24 -30.77 1.78
C THR A 204 -22.96 -30.16 2.34
N VAL A 205 -22.96 -28.85 2.57
CA VAL A 205 -21.81 -28.18 3.16
C VAL A 205 -21.97 -28.15 4.68
N SER A 206 -21.03 -28.75 5.39
CA SER A 206 -21.04 -28.80 6.86
C SER A 206 -20.31 -27.60 7.46
N PHE A 207 -19.27 -27.13 6.78
CA PHE A 207 -18.42 -26.03 7.26
C PHE A 207 -17.80 -25.25 6.11
N ILE A 208 -17.72 -23.92 6.26
CA ILE A 208 -16.95 -23.03 5.40
C ILE A 208 -16.13 -22.09 6.27
N GLU A 209 -14.81 -22.11 6.09
CA GLU A 209 -13.90 -21.10 6.60
C GLU A 209 -13.25 -20.36 5.44
N SER A 210 -12.93 -19.08 5.63
CA SER A 210 -12.33 -18.27 4.57
C SER A 210 -11.00 -17.72 5.01
N GLU A 211 -9.97 -18.10 4.26
CA GLU A 211 -8.66 -17.47 4.34
C GLU A 211 -8.61 -16.31 3.34
N PHE A 212 -8.80 -15.10 3.86
CA PHE A 212 -8.87 -13.89 3.05
C PHE A 212 -7.48 -13.36 2.68
N ASP A 213 -6.79 -14.02 1.75
CA ASP A 213 -5.76 -13.37 0.94
C ASP A 213 -6.42 -12.76 -0.31
N VAL A 214 -7.10 -11.64 -0.12
CA VAL A 214 -7.88 -11.00 -1.19
C VAL A 214 -6.92 -10.26 -2.12
N ALA A 215 -6.57 -10.91 -3.23
CA ALA A 215 -5.98 -10.23 -4.37
C ALA A 215 -7.10 -9.50 -5.12
N VAL A 216 -7.26 -8.21 -4.84
CA VAL A 216 -8.10 -7.33 -5.65
C VAL A 216 -7.27 -6.93 -6.87
N GLU A 217 -7.59 -7.49 -8.03
CA GLU A 217 -7.06 -6.94 -9.27
C GLU A 217 -7.84 -5.65 -9.58
N PRO A 218 -7.20 -4.47 -9.57
CA PRO A 218 -7.89 -3.26 -9.93
C PRO A 218 -8.12 -3.26 -11.45
N SER A 219 -9.22 -3.87 -11.88
CA SER A 219 -9.96 -3.35 -13.02
C SER A 219 -10.36 -1.95 -12.61
N VAL A 220 -9.65 -0.96 -13.17
CA VAL A 220 -9.83 0.49 -13.00
C VAL A 220 -11.21 0.80 -12.43
N ALA A 221 -11.25 1.30 -11.19
CA ALA A 221 -12.44 1.81 -10.52
C ALA A 221 -12.99 3.04 -11.29
N GLU A 222 -13.54 2.79 -12.47
CA GLU A 222 -14.69 3.55 -12.96
C GLU A 222 -15.87 3.07 -12.13
N ASN A 223 -16.56 4.01 -11.50
CA ASN A 223 -17.78 3.73 -10.73
C ASN A 223 -18.67 2.74 -11.47
N ASP A 224 -19.28 1.80 -10.74
CA ASP A 224 -20.32 0.87 -11.23
C ASP A 224 -19.83 -0.34 -12.06
N LYS A 225 -18.53 -0.66 -12.06
CA LYS A 225 -18.01 -1.92 -12.63
C LYS A 225 -17.64 -2.92 -11.52
N PRO A 226 -18.05 -4.20 -11.66
CA PRO A 226 -17.70 -5.22 -10.68
C PRO A 226 -16.19 -5.41 -10.61
N LEU A 227 -15.67 -5.47 -9.39
CA LEU A 227 -14.28 -5.81 -9.09
C LEU A 227 -14.16 -7.33 -9.08
N ARG A 228 -13.11 -7.84 -9.73
CA ARG A 228 -12.79 -9.27 -9.66
C ARG A 228 -11.92 -9.51 -8.44
N CYS A 229 -12.46 -10.27 -7.49
CA CYS A 229 -11.77 -10.64 -6.25
C CYS A 229 -11.51 -12.14 -6.24
N THR A 230 -10.28 -12.52 -5.93
CA THR A 230 -9.91 -13.91 -5.70
C THR A 230 -9.71 -14.12 -4.21
N TYR A 231 -10.31 -15.17 -3.64
CA TYR A 231 -10.18 -15.52 -2.23
C TYR A 231 -10.23 -17.03 -2.03
N LYS A 232 -9.62 -17.51 -0.94
CA LYS A 232 -9.57 -18.93 -0.63
C LYS A 232 -10.60 -19.28 0.45
N VAL A 233 -11.24 -20.41 0.26
CA VAL A 233 -12.20 -20.98 1.19
C VAL A 233 -11.89 -22.45 1.44
N ASP A 234 -11.95 -22.82 2.70
CA ASP A 234 -11.88 -24.20 3.16
C ASP A 234 -13.30 -24.68 3.37
N ILE A 235 -13.71 -25.70 2.62
CA ILE A 235 -15.05 -26.23 2.65
C ILE A 235 -15.00 -27.71 3.05
N SER A 236 -15.81 -28.07 4.04
CA SER A 236 -16.13 -29.47 4.33
C SER A 236 -17.50 -29.83 3.76
N PHE A 237 -17.54 -30.97 3.07
CA PHE A 237 -18.71 -31.54 2.43
C PHE A 237 -19.08 -32.86 3.08
N ASP A 238 -20.35 -32.99 3.46
CA ASP A 238 -20.95 -34.24 3.91
C ASP A 238 -21.81 -34.83 2.80
N GLY A 239 -21.76 -36.14 2.64
CA GLY A 239 -22.63 -36.85 1.70
C GLY A 239 -22.70 -38.33 2.01
N VAL A 240 -23.38 -39.07 1.13
CA VAL A 240 -23.51 -40.51 1.25
C VAL A 240 -23.07 -41.20 -0.03
N MET A 241 -22.54 -42.41 0.10
CA MET A 241 -22.19 -43.26 -1.04
C MET A 241 -22.75 -44.65 -0.81
N THR A 242 -23.08 -45.38 -1.88
CA THR A 242 -23.43 -46.79 -1.74
C THR A 242 -22.20 -47.60 -1.32
N LYS A 243 -22.38 -48.64 -0.50
CA LYS A 243 -21.29 -49.53 -0.09
C LYS A 243 -20.58 -50.18 -1.27
N SER A 244 -21.32 -50.53 -2.33
CA SER A 244 -20.72 -51.10 -3.55
C SER A 244 -19.76 -50.14 -4.22
N GLU A 245 -20.10 -48.84 -4.27
CA GLU A 245 -19.22 -47.84 -4.86
C GLU A 245 -18.00 -47.61 -3.96
N TRP A 246 -18.22 -47.39 -2.65
CA TRP A 246 -17.14 -47.13 -1.68
C TRP A 246 -16.10 -48.24 -1.63
N TYR A 247 -16.53 -49.50 -1.50
CA TYR A 247 -15.61 -50.64 -1.42
C TYR A 247 -15.13 -51.11 -2.81
N GLY A 248 -15.70 -50.59 -3.90
CA GLY A 248 -15.38 -50.94 -5.28
C GLY A 248 -14.29 -50.08 -5.91
N ASN A 249 -14.06 -48.88 -5.38
CA ASN A 249 -13.14 -47.88 -5.93
C ASN A 249 -12.15 -47.36 -4.87
N ASP A 250 -11.15 -46.60 -5.32
CA ASP A 250 -10.20 -45.92 -4.44
C ASP A 250 -10.61 -44.46 -4.22
N TYR A 251 -11.10 -44.16 -3.02
CA TYR A 251 -11.50 -42.82 -2.58
C TYR A 251 -10.56 -42.28 -1.50
N SER A 252 -9.25 -42.27 -1.77
CA SER A 252 -8.23 -41.76 -0.83
C SER A 252 -8.41 -40.29 -0.42
N ARG A 253 -9.29 -39.53 -1.12
CA ARG A 253 -9.59 -38.11 -0.89
C ARG A 253 -10.88 -37.86 -0.11
N LEU A 254 -11.52 -38.93 0.37
CA LEU A 254 -12.73 -38.91 1.17
C LEU A 254 -12.48 -39.64 2.50
N GLU A 255 -13.15 -39.20 3.56
CA GLU A 255 -13.14 -39.87 4.85
C GLU A 255 -14.45 -40.60 5.09
N LEU A 256 -14.37 -41.80 5.68
CA LEU A 256 -15.53 -42.57 6.10
C LEU A 256 -15.92 -42.17 7.52
N TRP A 257 -17.04 -41.48 7.69
CA TRP A 257 -17.49 -40.97 8.99
C TRP A 257 -18.44 -41.92 9.72
N ASP A 258 -19.35 -42.58 9.00
CA ASP A 258 -20.28 -43.55 9.59
C ASP A 258 -20.48 -44.77 8.67
N SER A 259 -20.44 -45.95 9.28
CA SER A 259 -20.63 -47.23 8.60
C SER A 259 -21.50 -48.16 9.45
N ASP A 260 -22.78 -47.83 9.61
CA ASP A 260 -23.72 -48.82 10.09
C ASP A 260 -23.68 -50.02 9.13
N LEU A 261 -23.23 -51.17 9.64
CA LEU A 261 -23.06 -52.40 8.89
C LEU A 261 -24.37 -52.86 8.23
N ASN A 262 -25.53 -52.47 8.77
CA ASN A 262 -26.85 -52.87 8.27
C ASN A 262 -27.40 -51.96 7.17
N ASP A 263 -26.78 -50.79 6.92
CA ASP A 263 -27.24 -49.88 5.86
C ASP A 263 -26.65 -50.25 4.48
N GLN A 264 -27.28 -49.84 3.39
CA GLN A 264 -26.73 -49.94 2.03
C GLN A 264 -25.80 -48.77 1.69
N TYR A 265 -25.84 -47.70 2.48
CA TYR A 265 -25.03 -46.50 2.33
C TYR A 265 -23.94 -46.40 3.41
N VAL A 266 -22.96 -45.56 3.12
CA VAL A 266 -21.96 -45.06 4.07
C VAL A 266 -21.94 -43.54 4.01
N SER A 267 -21.73 -42.90 5.15
CA SER A 267 -21.56 -41.45 5.22
C SER A 267 -20.10 -41.10 5.01
N VAL A 268 -19.84 -40.21 4.06
CA VAL A 268 -18.49 -39.78 3.70
C VAL A 268 -18.35 -38.27 3.84
N GLU A 269 -17.15 -37.84 4.20
CA GLU A 269 -16.79 -36.43 4.31
C GLU A 269 -15.66 -36.11 3.31
N ALA A 270 -15.71 -34.91 2.72
CA ALA A 270 -14.68 -34.40 1.82
C ALA A 270 -14.25 -33.00 2.24
N TYR A 271 -12.95 -32.79 2.34
CA TYR A 271 -12.39 -31.47 2.62
C TYR A 271 -11.71 -30.89 1.37
N ARG A 272 -12.02 -29.64 1.03
CA ARG A 272 -11.45 -28.95 -0.15
C ARG A 272 -11.07 -27.52 0.19
N VAL A 273 -9.89 -27.12 -0.29
CA VAL A 273 -9.48 -25.72 -0.34
C VAL A 273 -9.75 -25.20 -1.75
N LEU A 274 -10.75 -24.33 -1.89
CA LEU A 274 -11.12 -23.73 -3.16
C LEU A 274 -10.61 -22.29 -3.24
N GLU A 275 -10.03 -21.93 -4.37
CA GLU A 275 -9.84 -20.55 -4.78
C GLU A 275 -11.07 -20.13 -5.58
N LEU A 276 -11.88 -19.26 -5.00
CA LEU A 276 -13.08 -18.72 -5.61
C LEU A 276 -12.80 -17.35 -6.21
N ILE A 277 -13.38 -17.12 -7.38
CA ILE A 277 -13.32 -15.87 -8.10
C ILE A 277 -14.72 -15.25 -8.05
N ALA A 278 -14.84 -14.14 -7.34
CA ALA A 278 -16.08 -13.40 -7.17
C ALA A 278 -16.07 -12.08 -7.93
N GLU A 279 -17.22 -11.69 -8.47
CA GLU A 279 -17.48 -10.32 -8.89
C GLU A 279 -18.14 -9.56 -7.74
N VAL A 280 -17.52 -8.45 -7.33
CA VAL A 280 -17.93 -7.65 -6.19
C VAL A 280 -18.16 -6.20 -6.60
N THR A 281 -19.34 -5.68 -6.33
CA THR A 281 -19.64 -4.26 -6.49
C THR A 281 -19.43 -3.53 -5.16
N TYR A 282 -18.68 -2.42 -5.19
CA TYR A 282 -18.43 -1.58 -4.02
C TYR A 282 -19.00 -0.17 -4.24
N ASP A 283 -19.90 0.26 -3.34
CA ASP A 283 -20.44 1.61 -3.35
C ASP A 283 -19.66 2.50 -2.34
N PRO A 284 -18.82 3.43 -2.82
CA PRO A 284 -18.06 4.32 -1.95
C PRO A 284 -18.92 5.36 -1.20
N ALA A 285 -20.19 5.57 -1.58
CA ALA A 285 -21.08 6.53 -0.92
C ALA A 285 -21.64 6.00 0.40
N VAL A 286 -21.89 4.69 0.48
CA VAL A 286 -22.39 4.00 1.68
C VAL A 286 -21.34 3.11 2.34
N GLU A 287 -20.16 2.97 1.73
CA GLU A 287 -19.05 2.10 2.19
C GLU A 287 -19.44 0.62 2.29
N GLU A 288 -20.39 0.18 1.46
CA GLU A 288 -20.88 -1.20 1.42
C GLU A 288 -20.40 -1.91 0.16
N ALA A 289 -20.16 -3.22 0.28
CA ALA A 289 -19.82 -4.09 -0.83
C ALA A 289 -20.87 -5.21 -0.94
N HIS A 290 -21.11 -5.67 -2.15
CA HIS A 290 -22.01 -6.77 -2.47
C HIS A 290 -21.33 -7.74 -3.42
N VAL A 291 -21.47 -9.04 -3.14
CA VAL A 291 -21.01 -10.09 -4.05
C VAL A 291 -22.11 -10.35 -5.06
N ASP A 292 -21.85 -10.05 -6.33
CA ASP A 292 -22.86 -10.21 -7.37
C ASP A 292 -23.05 -11.68 -7.74
N HIS A 293 -21.94 -12.40 -7.96
CA HIS A 293 -21.91 -13.85 -8.16
C HIS A 293 -20.46 -14.39 -8.17
N ILE A 294 -20.32 -15.71 -8.07
CA ILE A 294 -19.08 -16.43 -8.31
C ILE A 294 -18.94 -16.72 -9.81
N VAL A 295 -17.81 -16.33 -10.40
CA VAL A 295 -17.51 -16.53 -11.83
C VAL A 295 -16.61 -17.73 -12.10
N GLY A 296 -16.00 -18.31 -11.07
CA GLY A 296 -15.18 -19.50 -11.21
C GLY A 296 -14.63 -20.03 -9.88
N SER A 297 -14.19 -21.29 -9.92
CA SER A 297 -13.53 -21.98 -8.82
C SER A 297 -12.34 -22.79 -9.33
N HIS A 298 -11.32 -22.91 -8.48
CA HIS A 298 -10.20 -23.82 -8.67
C HIS A 298 -9.87 -24.53 -7.37
N VAL A 299 -9.75 -25.87 -7.39
CA VAL A 299 -9.26 -26.62 -6.23
C VAL A 299 -7.76 -26.39 -6.10
N VAL A 300 -7.32 -25.81 -4.97
CA VAL A 300 -5.91 -25.48 -4.71
C VAL A 300 -5.21 -26.61 -3.99
N SER A 301 -5.92 -27.26 -3.07
CA SER A 301 -5.44 -28.45 -2.37
C SER A 301 -6.61 -29.26 -1.83
N ASP A 302 -6.39 -30.57 -1.78
CA ASP A 302 -7.14 -31.45 -0.89
C ASP A 302 -6.56 -31.19 0.51
N SER A 303 -7.35 -30.71 1.48
CA SER A 303 -6.85 -30.66 2.86
C SER A 303 -7.07 -32.02 3.52
N TYR A 304 -6.26 -32.99 3.11
CA TYR A 304 -5.63 -34.06 3.90
C TYR A 304 -4.58 -34.78 3.04
#